data_AF-A0A6A5E417-F1
#
_entry.id   AF-A0A6A5E417-F1
#
_cell.length_a   1.000
_cell.length_b   1.000
_cell.length_c   1.000
_cell.angle_alpha   90.00
_cell.angle_beta   90.00
_cell.angle_gamma   90.00
#
_symmetry.space_group_name_H-M   'P 1'
#
loop_
_entity.id
_entity.type
_entity.pdbx_description
1 polymer ?
#
loop_
_entity_poly.entity_id
_entity_poly.type
_entity_poly.pdbx_seq_one_letter_code
_entity_poly.pdbx_strand_id
1 'polypeptide(L)'
;MFWPLKPTFIDRCKELNGYDCEKLWGAFEQAYVGRDPRKVPTAAYTPFTDAVNFNAEPNKLMFWSRTKDVVHAFTEKKKDCFLTVEDTALGYMLDGLTWCGKEGSTKTFRKIGCPGWEENNAVGSFWKRVSAAFADAACGDVTVMLNGDIDTPFNPTSVFASIEMKGFDSSRVKSLTVVLVTRKSAVTTCTNASLKDLQRELKPGITYNCKDVTEAKLQECSSNPGCGACW
;
A
#
# COMPACT_ATOMS: atom_id res chain seq x y z
N MET A 1 -10.98 -12.46 17.30
CA MET A 1 -12.30 -12.83 16.75
C MET A 1 -12.12 -13.15 15.27
N PHE A 2 -12.54 -14.33 14.79
CA PHE A 2 -12.35 -14.74 13.38
C PHE A 2 -13.57 -14.35 12.54
N TRP A 3 -13.72 -13.07 12.20
CA TRP A 3 -14.87 -12.64 11.40
C TRP A 3 -14.89 -13.27 10.01
N PRO A 4 -16.06 -13.79 9.56
CA PRO A 4 -16.20 -14.39 8.24
C PRO A 4 -15.82 -13.39 7.15
N LEU A 5 -15.03 -13.85 6.15
CA LEU A 5 -14.39 -12.96 5.16
C LEU A 5 -15.40 -12.11 4.39
N LYS A 6 -16.45 -12.75 3.84
CA LYS A 6 -17.47 -12.04 3.05
C LYS A 6 -18.22 -10.99 3.88
N PRO A 7 -18.80 -11.31 5.05
CA PRO A 7 -19.46 -10.29 5.88
C PRO A 7 -18.53 -9.12 6.23
N THR A 8 -17.28 -9.38 6.63
CA THR A 8 -16.33 -8.28 6.92
C THR A 8 -16.06 -7.41 5.70
N PHE A 9 -15.87 -8.00 4.52
CA PHE A 9 -15.72 -7.26 3.27
C PHE A 9 -16.96 -6.40 2.99
N ILE A 10 -18.16 -6.99 3.06
CA ILE A 10 -19.41 -6.31 2.74
C ILE A 10 -19.68 -5.18 3.73
N ASP A 11 -19.43 -5.38 5.02
CA ASP A 11 -19.62 -4.36 6.06
C ASP A 11 -18.67 -3.17 5.80
N ARG A 12 -17.38 -3.43 5.59
CA ARG A 12 -16.40 -2.38 5.25
C ARG A 12 -16.72 -1.68 3.93
N CYS A 13 -17.18 -2.42 2.92
CA CYS A 13 -17.57 -1.84 1.65
C CYS A 13 -18.77 -0.89 1.79
N LYS A 14 -19.75 -1.22 2.63
CA LYS A 14 -20.93 -0.35 2.84
C LYS A 14 -20.60 0.98 3.51
N GLU A 15 -19.48 1.06 4.23
CA GLU A 15 -18.96 2.32 4.75
C GLU A 15 -18.39 3.22 3.63
N LEU A 16 -17.98 2.60 2.51
CA LEU A 16 -17.52 3.29 1.31
C LEU A 16 -18.73 3.58 0.40
N ASN A 17 -19.23 4.81 0.47
CA ASN A 17 -20.34 5.24 -0.38
C ASN A 17 -20.00 5.10 -1.88
N GLY A 18 -20.97 4.68 -2.69
CA GLY A 18 -20.84 4.67 -4.16
C GLY A 18 -20.42 3.33 -4.79
N TYR A 19 -20.29 2.25 -4.01
CA TYR A 19 -19.92 0.93 -4.51
C TYR A 19 -21.06 -0.10 -4.46
N ASP A 20 -21.14 -0.94 -5.50
CA ASP A 20 -21.92 -2.17 -5.46
C ASP A 20 -21.08 -3.27 -4.79
N CYS A 21 -21.30 -3.44 -3.50
CA CYS A 21 -20.49 -4.32 -2.66
C CYS A 21 -20.59 -5.81 -3.02
N GLU A 22 -21.75 -6.27 -3.50
CA GLU A 22 -21.89 -7.67 -3.94
C GLU A 22 -21.16 -7.89 -5.26
N LYS A 23 -21.23 -6.93 -6.18
CA LYS A 23 -20.45 -6.97 -7.42
C LYS A 23 -18.94 -6.94 -7.17
N LEU A 24 -18.47 -6.06 -6.29
CA LEU A 24 -17.06 -6.00 -5.91
C LEU A 24 -16.60 -7.29 -5.24
N TRP A 25 -17.42 -7.85 -4.34
CA TRP A 25 -17.14 -9.14 -3.73
C TRP A 25 -16.99 -10.24 -4.80
N GLY A 26 -17.92 -10.29 -5.77
CA GLY A 26 -17.86 -11.27 -6.85
C GLY A 26 -16.57 -11.15 -7.69
N ALA A 27 -16.18 -9.93 -8.05
CA ALA A 27 -14.93 -9.67 -8.77
C ALA A 27 -13.69 -10.06 -7.95
N PHE A 28 -13.70 -9.80 -6.64
CA PHE A 28 -12.64 -10.20 -5.72
C PHE A 28 -12.54 -11.72 -5.56
N GLU A 29 -13.66 -12.40 -5.35
CA GLU A 29 -13.73 -13.84 -5.08
C GLU A 29 -13.33 -14.68 -6.30
N GLN A 30 -13.71 -14.22 -7.50
CA GLN A 30 -13.36 -14.87 -8.78
C GLN A 30 -11.85 -14.99 -8.99
N ALA A 31 -11.04 -14.10 -8.39
CA ALA A 31 -9.61 -14.10 -8.58
C ALA A 31 -8.92 -15.36 -8.03
N TYR A 32 -9.47 -16.02 -7.01
CA TYR A 32 -8.81 -17.12 -6.30
C TYR A 32 -9.66 -18.38 -6.09
N VAL A 33 -10.99 -18.29 -6.12
CA VAL A 33 -11.85 -19.47 -5.93
C VAL A 33 -11.61 -20.49 -7.04
N GLY A 34 -11.56 -21.79 -6.67
CA GLY A 34 -11.28 -22.88 -7.59
C GLY A 34 -9.82 -23.00 -8.04
N ARG A 35 -8.92 -22.12 -7.59
CA ARG A 35 -7.49 -22.13 -7.99
C ARG A 35 -6.59 -22.77 -6.95
N ASP A 36 -5.42 -23.24 -7.41
CA ASP A 36 -4.30 -23.59 -6.54
C ASP A 36 -3.91 -22.35 -5.69
N PRO A 37 -3.96 -22.43 -4.34
CA PRO A 37 -3.72 -21.29 -3.48
C PRO A 37 -2.29 -20.74 -3.54
N ARG A 38 -1.34 -21.46 -4.15
CA ARG A 38 0.06 -21.02 -4.38
C ARG A 38 0.32 -20.47 -5.78
N LYS A 39 -0.68 -20.52 -6.66
CA LYS A 39 -0.56 -20.13 -8.08
C LYS A 39 -1.67 -19.19 -8.50
N VAL A 40 -1.87 -18.12 -7.73
CA VAL A 40 -2.82 -17.06 -8.08
C VAL A 40 -2.03 -15.94 -8.77
N PRO A 41 -2.24 -15.67 -10.07
CA PRO A 41 -1.51 -14.59 -10.74
C PRO A 41 -2.02 -13.21 -10.30
N THR A 42 -1.13 -12.22 -10.20
CA THR A 42 -1.47 -10.83 -9.87
C THR A 42 -2.60 -10.27 -10.75
N ALA A 43 -2.56 -10.57 -12.05
CA ALA A 43 -3.56 -10.12 -13.02
C ALA A 43 -4.99 -10.64 -12.74
N ALA A 44 -5.15 -11.71 -11.95
CA ALA A 44 -6.47 -12.24 -11.58
C ALA A 44 -7.31 -11.22 -10.78
N TYR A 45 -6.66 -10.27 -10.10
CA TYR A 45 -7.35 -9.23 -9.32
C TYR A 45 -7.68 -7.96 -10.13
N THR A 46 -7.34 -7.92 -11.42
CA THR A 46 -7.61 -6.76 -12.29
C THR A 46 -9.10 -6.38 -12.33
N PRO A 47 -10.05 -7.33 -12.49
CA PRO A 47 -11.47 -6.99 -12.47
C PRO A 47 -11.94 -6.31 -11.17
N PHE A 48 -11.37 -6.70 -10.02
CA PHE A 48 -11.67 -6.06 -8.75
C PHE A 48 -11.15 -4.62 -8.72
N THR A 49 -9.87 -4.40 -9.05
CA THR A 49 -9.28 -3.05 -9.02
C THR A 49 -9.92 -2.10 -10.02
N ASP A 50 -10.32 -2.60 -11.19
CA ASP A 50 -10.98 -1.79 -12.21
C ASP A 50 -12.39 -1.40 -11.76
N ALA A 51 -13.09 -2.32 -11.07
CA ALA A 51 -14.42 -2.06 -10.54
C ALA A 51 -14.42 -1.07 -9.36
N VAL A 52 -13.32 -0.96 -8.61
CA VAL A 52 -13.15 0.08 -7.58
C VAL A 52 -12.95 1.47 -8.20
N ASN A 53 -12.44 1.58 -9.42
CA ASN A 53 -12.29 2.86 -10.14
C ASN A 53 -11.70 4.00 -9.26
N PHE A 54 -10.62 3.68 -8.54
CA PHE A 54 -9.99 4.60 -7.61
C PHE A 54 -9.29 5.75 -8.34
N ASN A 55 -9.59 6.98 -7.92
CA ASN A 55 -8.87 8.18 -8.34
C ASN A 55 -8.32 8.88 -7.10
N ALA A 56 -7.04 9.25 -7.13
CA ALA A 56 -6.42 9.96 -6.03
C ALA A 56 -6.54 11.48 -6.22
N GLU A 57 -6.85 12.18 -5.13
CA GLU A 57 -6.61 13.61 -5.07
C GLU A 57 -5.10 13.89 -5.15
N PRO A 58 -4.67 14.96 -5.83
CA PRO A 58 -3.26 15.33 -5.91
C PRO A 58 -2.64 15.51 -4.51
N ASN A 59 -1.37 15.15 -4.40
CA ASN A 59 -0.54 15.36 -3.21
C ASN A 59 -0.91 14.56 -1.95
N LYS A 60 -1.87 13.61 -2.03
CA LYS A 60 -2.32 12.86 -0.85
C LYS A 60 -1.67 11.49 -0.67
N LEU A 61 -1.15 10.87 -1.72
CA LEU A 61 -0.72 9.46 -1.61
C LEU A 61 0.60 9.33 -0.85
N MET A 62 0.57 8.49 0.19
CA MET A 62 1.71 8.12 1.01
C MET A 62 1.95 6.60 0.93
N PHE A 63 3.08 6.23 0.33
CA PHE A 63 3.59 4.87 0.28
C PHE A 63 4.42 4.57 1.53
N TRP A 64 4.71 3.30 1.77
CA TRP A 64 5.51 2.92 2.93
C TRP A 64 6.24 1.59 2.72
N SER A 65 7.37 1.42 3.40
CA SER A 65 8.10 0.14 3.39
C SER A 65 8.74 -0.13 4.75
N ARG A 66 8.34 -1.25 5.38
CA ARG A 66 8.80 -1.67 6.72
C ARG A 66 8.55 -0.62 7.82
N THR A 67 7.48 0.16 7.67
CA THR A 67 7.06 1.26 8.54
C THR A 67 5.56 1.25 8.85
N LYS A 68 4.87 0.11 8.63
CA LYS A 68 3.40 -0.03 8.73
C LYS A 68 2.80 0.65 9.97
N ASP A 69 3.33 0.33 11.14
CA ASP A 69 2.76 0.83 12.40
C ASP A 69 2.93 2.35 12.53
N VAL A 70 4.08 2.88 12.11
CA VAL A 70 4.40 4.31 12.22
C VAL A 70 3.59 5.13 11.20
N VAL A 71 3.52 4.66 9.95
CA VAL A 71 2.80 5.37 8.89
C VAL A 71 1.30 5.41 9.20
N HIS A 72 0.69 4.31 9.68
CA HIS A 72 -0.73 4.30 9.99
C HIS A 72 -1.06 5.10 11.24
N ALA A 73 -0.21 5.06 12.28
CA ALA A 73 -0.37 5.95 13.44
C ALA A 73 -0.31 7.44 13.04
N PHE A 74 0.47 7.77 12.01
CA PHE A 74 0.55 9.11 11.44
C PHE A 74 -0.68 9.46 10.59
N THR A 75 -1.04 8.62 9.61
CA THR A 75 -2.16 8.90 8.69
C THR A 75 -3.52 8.84 9.39
N GLU A 76 -3.70 8.05 10.45
CA GLU A 76 -4.93 8.04 11.24
C GLU A 76 -5.27 9.44 11.79
N LYS A 77 -4.25 10.23 12.13
CA LYS A 77 -4.38 11.61 12.62
C LYS A 77 -4.27 12.67 11.53
N LYS A 78 -3.85 12.29 10.32
CA LYS A 78 -3.55 13.17 9.17
C LYS A 78 -4.26 12.74 7.88
N LYS A 79 -5.38 12.03 8.02
CA LYS A 79 -6.16 11.42 6.92
C LYS A 79 -6.68 12.41 5.88
N ASP A 80 -6.85 13.68 6.25
CA ASP A 80 -7.19 14.73 5.29
C ASP A 80 -6.00 15.12 4.38
N CYS A 81 -4.77 14.84 4.82
CA CYS A 81 -3.52 15.22 4.18
C CYS A 81 -2.84 14.06 3.46
N PHE A 82 -2.85 12.88 4.07
CA PHE A 82 -2.15 11.70 3.57
C PHE A 82 -3.02 10.46 3.66
N LEU A 83 -3.00 9.66 2.59
CA LEU A 83 -3.69 8.39 2.47
C LEU A 83 -2.67 7.32 2.11
N THR A 84 -2.62 6.25 2.90
CA THR A 84 -1.97 4.99 2.52
C THR A 84 -2.92 4.13 1.68
N VAL A 85 -2.42 3.05 1.08
CA VAL A 85 -3.28 2.16 0.28
C VAL A 85 -4.40 1.55 1.13
N GLU A 86 -4.14 1.28 2.40
CA GLU A 86 -5.09 0.76 3.39
C GLU A 86 -6.21 1.76 3.75
N ASP A 87 -5.98 3.07 3.56
CA ASP A 87 -6.99 4.12 3.79
C ASP A 87 -7.94 4.28 2.58
N THR A 88 -7.64 3.63 1.44
CA THR A 88 -8.45 3.73 0.21
C THR A 88 -9.40 2.55 0.05
N ALA A 89 -10.41 2.70 -0.81
CA ALA A 89 -11.28 1.60 -1.20
C ALA A 89 -10.52 0.38 -1.75
N LEU A 90 -9.34 0.56 -2.36
CA LEU A 90 -8.54 -0.56 -2.87
C LEU A 90 -8.05 -1.48 -1.75
N GLY A 91 -7.65 -0.93 -0.60
CA GLY A 91 -7.05 -1.68 0.51
C GLY A 91 -7.98 -1.90 1.71
N TYR A 92 -8.78 -0.90 2.07
CA TYR A 92 -9.57 -0.86 3.31
C TYR A 92 -10.43 -2.12 3.52
N MET A 93 -11.13 -2.55 2.46
CA MET A 93 -12.04 -3.70 2.51
C MET A 93 -11.34 -4.99 2.94
N LEU A 94 -10.04 -5.15 2.66
CA LEU A 94 -9.27 -6.38 2.90
C LEU A 94 -8.08 -6.24 3.85
N ASP A 95 -7.81 -5.05 4.40
CA ASP A 95 -6.69 -4.89 5.31
C ASP A 95 -6.80 -5.80 6.55
N GLY A 96 -5.69 -6.46 6.87
CA GLY A 96 -5.58 -7.45 7.94
C GLY A 96 -6.31 -8.79 7.69
N LEU A 97 -6.92 -9.00 6.51
CA LEU A 97 -7.63 -10.25 6.19
C LEU A 97 -6.71 -11.25 5.50
N THR A 98 -7.09 -12.53 5.55
CA THR A 98 -6.36 -13.62 4.87
C THR A 98 -7.35 -14.57 4.24
N TRP A 99 -7.08 -14.96 3.00
CA TRP A 99 -7.94 -15.83 2.21
C TRP A 99 -7.11 -16.67 1.25
N CYS A 100 -7.69 -17.80 0.83
CA CYS A 100 -7.18 -18.58 -0.29
C CYS A 100 -8.29 -19.45 -0.88
N GLY A 101 -8.09 -19.87 -2.13
CA GLY A 101 -8.93 -20.87 -2.78
C GLY A 101 -8.39 -22.28 -2.56
N LYS A 102 -9.02 -23.24 -3.25
CA LYS A 102 -8.49 -24.59 -3.41
C LYS A 102 -8.95 -25.10 -4.76
N GLU A 103 -8.06 -25.80 -5.47
CA GLU A 103 -8.39 -26.43 -6.74
C GLU A 103 -9.60 -27.38 -6.58
N GLY A 104 -10.57 -27.27 -7.50
CA GLY A 104 -11.82 -28.03 -7.46
C GLY A 104 -12.81 -27.63 -6.35
N SER A 105 -12.55 -26.55 -5.60
CA SER A 105 -13.44 -26.05 -4.55
C SER A 105 -14.04 -24.70 -4.91
N THR A 106 -15.35 -24.56 -4.70
CA THR A 106 -16.06 -23.26 -4.79
C THR A 106 -16.01 -22.46 -3.49
N LYS A 107 -15.35 -22.99 -2.45
CA LYS A 107 -15.27 -22.37 -1.12
C LYS A 107 -13.99 -21.55 -0.96
N THR A 108 -14.12 -20.52 -0.13
CA THR A 108 -13.02 -19.71 0.40
C THR A 108 -12.53 -20.27 1.73
N PHE A 109 -11.21 -20.40 1.87
CA PHE A 109 -10.54 -20.89 3.08
C PHE A 109 -9.82 -19.74 3.80
N ARG A 110 -9.63 -19.90 5.11
CA ARG A 110 -8.95 -18.91 5.98
C ARG A 110 -7.95 -19.59 6.88
N LYS A 111 -6.70 -19.13 6.84
CA LYS A 111 -5.54 -19.63 7.63
C LYS A 111 -5.25 -21.12 7.44
N ILE A 112 -6.10 -22.01 7.95
CA ILE A 112 -5.93 -23.46 7.82
C ILE A 112 -6.13 -23.85 6.37
N GLY A 113 -5.11 -24.45 5.76
CA GLY A 113 -5.12 -24.85 4.35
C GLY A 113 -4.67 -23.75 3.38
N CYS A 114 -4.40 -22.53 3.86
CA CYS A 114 -3.74 -21.52 3.05
C CYS A 114 -2.22 -21.64 3.18
N PRO A 115 -1.46 -21.40 2.10
CA PRO A 115 -0.01 -21.27 2.20
C PRO A 115 0.33 -20.11 3.13
N GLY A 116 1.53 -20.16 3.71
CA GLY A 116 2.11 -19.03 4.40
C GLY A 116 2.35 -17.85 3.45
N TRP A 117 3.09 -16.84 3.91
CA TRP A 117 3.48 -15.74 3.05
C TRP A 117 4.36 -16.25 1.90
N GLU A 118 3.77 -16.30 0.70
CA GLU A 118 4.44 -16.62 -0.55
C GLU A 118 4.02 -15.57 -1.57
N GLU A 119 4.97 -15.10 -2.37
CA GLU A 119 4.78 -13.97 -3.29
C GLU A 119 3.68 -14.15 -4.35
N ASN A 120 3.28 -15.38 -4.63
CA ASN A 120 2.34 -15.76 -5.68
C ASN A 120 1.07 -16.45 -5.12
N ASN A 121 0.81 -16.30 -3.82
CA ASN A 121 -0.46 -16.71 -3.22
C ASN A 121 -1.54 -15.65 -3.44
N ALA A 122 -2.80 -15.98 -3.09
CA ALA A 122 -3.94 -15.08 -3.29
C ALA A 122 -3.76 -13.69 -2.62
N VAL A 123 -3.22 -13.65 -1.40
CA VAL A 123 -3.04 -12.40 -0.65
C VAL A 123 -1.88 -11.57 -1.21
N GLY A 124 -0.74 -12.19 -1.51
CA GLY A 124 0.41 -11.52 -2.10
C GLY A 124 0.07 -10.95 -3.48
N SER A 125 -0.60 -11.73 -4.32
CA SER A 125 -1.04 -11.29 -5.64
C SER A 125 -2.07 -10.16 -5.58
N PHE A 126 -2.96 -10.17 -4.59
CA PHE A 126 -3.89 -9.06 -4.34
C PHE A 126 -3.14 -7.76 -4.02
N TRP A 127 -2.27 -7.78 -3.00
CA TRP A 127 -1.55 -6.57 -2.59
C TRP A 127 -0.63 -6.07 -3.70
N LYS A 128 0.00 -6.95 -4.48
CA LYS A 128 0.76 -6.55 -5.69
C LYS A 128 -0.12 -5.80 -6.69
N ARG A 129 -1.34 -6.28 -6.97
CA ARG A 129 -2.25 -5.63 -7.94
C ARG A 129 -2.80 -4.31 -7.41
N VAL A 130 -3.15 -4.26 -6.12
CA VAL A 130 -3.67 -3.08 -5.44
C VAL A 130 -2.58 -2.00 -5.31
N SER A 131 -1.36 -2.35 -4.94
CA SER A 131 -0.20 -1.44 -4.95
C SER A 131 0.04 -0.85 -6.33
N ALA A 132 -0.07 -1.66 -7.40
CA ALA A 132 0.02 -1.14 -8.77
C ALA A 132 -1.09 -0.12 -9.07
N ALA A 133 -2.36 -0.45 -8.78
CA ALA A 133 -3.48 0.47 -9.01
C ALA A 133 -3.36 1.77 -8.19
N PHE A 134 -2.88 1.68 -6.95
CA PHE A 134 -2.65 2.82 -6.07
C PHE A 134 -1.53 3.72 -6.62
N ALA A 135 -0.45 3.14 -7.12
CA ALA A 135 0.63 3.89 -7.76
C ALA A 135 0.23 4.51 -9.11
N ASP A 136 -0.55 3.80 -9.92
CA ASP A 136 -1.08 4.32 -11.19
C ASP A 136 -2.00 5.53 -10.95
N ALA A 137 -2.69 5.58 -9.82
CA ALA A 137 -3.55 6.70 -9.46
C ALA A 137 -2.77 7.94 -8.96
N ALA A 138 -1.47 7.81 -8.65
CA ALA A 138 -0.67 8.89 -8.07
C ALA A 138 -0.60 10.14 -8.95
N CYS A 139 -0.67 11.31 -8.30
CA CYS A 139 -0.66 12.61 -8.96
C CYS A 139 -0.11 13.69 -8.01
N GLY A 140 0.67 14.63 -8.56
CA GLY A 140 1.30 15.70 -7.79
C GLY A 140 2.50 15.21 -6.99
N ASP A 141 2.61 15.64 -5.74
CA ASP A 141 3.71 15.31 -4.83
C ASP A 141 3.37 14.03 -4.05
N VAL A 142 4.11 12.96 -4.28
CA VAL A 142 3.94 11.71 -3.54
C VAL A 142 4.95 11.60 -2.41
N THR A 143 4.56 10.93 -1.33
CA THR A 143 5.44 10.69 -0.19
C THR A 143 5.67 9.19 -0.01
N VAL A 144 6.86 8.79 0.42
CA VAL A 144 7.12 7.42 0.90
C VAL A 144 7.77 7.46 2.28
N MET A 145 7.22 6.71 3.24
CA MET A 145 7.80 6.54 4.56
C MET A 145 8.69 5.29 4.60
N LEU A 146 10.00 5.48 4.80
CA LEU A 146 10.98 4.39 4.86
C LEU A 146 11.58 4.26 6.26
N ASN A 147 12.04 3.05 6.59
CA ASN A 147 12.64 2.76 7.89
C ASN A 147 14.12 3.14 7.90
N GLY A 148 14.49 4.16 8.68
CA GLY A 148 15.87 4.61 8.85
C GLY A 148 16.66 3.91 9.97
N ASP A 149 16.01 3.04 10.75
CA ASP A 149 16.63 2.24 11.81
C ASP A 149 17.24 0.92 11.27
N ILE A 150 17.36 0.77 9.95
CA ILE A 150 17.96 -0.40 9.29
C ILE A 150 19.03 0.03 8.28
N ASP A 151 20.03 -0.83 8.04
CA ASP A 151 21.19 -0.53 7.17
C ASP A 151 20.82 -0.18 5.72
N THR A 152 19.71 -0.75 5.24
CA THR A 152 19.27 -0.64 3.84
C THR A 152 17.78 -0.29 3.80
N PRO A 153 17.43 1.00 3.92
CA PRO A 153 16.04 1.48 3.91
C PRO A 153 15.29 1.20 2.60
N PHE A 154 15.99 1.24 1.47
CA PHE A 154 15.43 0.93 0.16
C PHE A 154 15.89 -0.43 -0.33
N ASN A 155 14.92 -1.29 -0.69
CA ASN A 155 15.19 -2.59 -1.29
C ASN A 155 14.56 -2.66 -2.69
N PRO A 156 15.34 -2.88 -3.77
CA PRO A 156 14.82 -2.95 -5.13
C PRO A 156 13.83 -4.10 -5.37
N THR A 157 13.81 -5.13 -4.50
CA THR A 157 12.84 -6.23 -4.59
C THR A 157 11.58 -6.01 -3.74
N SER A 158 11.48 -4.90 -3.02
CA SER A 158 10.26 -4.56 -2.27
C SER A 158 9.09 -4.25 -3.21
N VAL A 159 7.85 -4.37 -2.71
CA VAL A 159 6.65 -3.95 -3.46
C VAL A 159 6.74 -2.48 -3.88
N PHE A 160 7.21 -1.61 -2.98
CA PHE A 160 7.43 -0.20 -3.29
C PHE A 160 8.33 0.00 -4.51
N ALA A 161 9.50 -0.63 -4.53
CA ALA A 161 10.46 -0.45 -5.61
C ALA A 161 10.06 -1.16 -6.91
N SER A 162 9.62 -2.42 -6.81
CA SER A 162 9.39 -3.30 -7.95
C SER A 162 8.04 -3.09 -8.63
N ILE A 163 7.06 -2.50 -7.92
CA ILE A 163 5.70 -2.31 -8.41
C ILE A 163 5.32 -0.83 -8.36
N GLU A 164 5.33 -0.22 -7.17
CA GLU A 164 4.73 1.11 -6.98
C GLU A 164 5.50 2.20 -7.72
N MET A 165 6.83 2.23 -7.58
CA MET A 165 7.68 3.18 -8.32
C MET A 165 7.57 3.01 -9.83
N LYS A 166 7.27 1.80 -10.32
CA LYS A 166 7.10 1.54 -11.75
C LYS A 166 5.75 2.06 -12.27
N GLY A 167 4.74 2.19 -11.41
CA GLY A 167 3.43 2.77 -11.74
C GLY A 167 3.42 4.30 -11.86
N PHE A 168 4.38 5.02 -11.27
CA PHE A 168 4.41 6.49 -11.32
C PHE A 168 4.47 7.03 -12.75
N ASP A 169 3.55 7.90 -13.12
CA ASP A 169 3.57 8.60 -14.41
C ASP A 169 4.27 9.96 -14.24
N SER A 170 5.40 10.18 -14.91
CA SER A 170 6.17 11.43 -14.82
C SER A 170 5.44 12.65 -15.37
N SER A 171 4.34 12.48 -16.11
CA SER A 171 3.46 13.58 -16.53
C SER A 171 2.47 14.02 -15.43
N ARG A 172 2.23 13.16 -14.43
CA ARG A 172 1.27 13.40 -13.35
C ARG A 172 1.95 13.57 -11.99
N VAL A 173 2.97 12.77 -11.70
CA VAL A 173 3.77 12.81 -10.48
C VAL A 173 4.89 13.82 -10.64
N LYS A 174 4.92 14.84 -9.78
CA LYS A 174 5.88 15.95 -9.84
C LYS A 174 7.11 15.68 -8.98
N SER A 175 6.90 15.14 -7.79
CA SER A 175 7.98 14.84 -6.86
C SER A 175 7.70 13.60 -6.03
N LEU A 176 8.76 12.93 -5.61
CA LEU A 176 8.76 11.89 -4.59
C LEU A 176 9.56 12.40 -3.39
N THR A 177 8.89 12.53 -2.24
CA THR A 177 9.55 12.84 -0.97
C THR A 177 9.71 11.58 -0.13
N VAL A 178 10.95 11.18 0.11
CA VAL A 178 11.29 10.14 1.08
C VAL A 178 11.29 10.75 2.48
N VAL A 179 10.43 10.25 3.36
CA VAL A 179 10.43 10.52 4.79
C VAL A 179 11.12 9.33 5.47
N LEU A 180 12.41 9.49 5.78
CA LEU A 180 13.21 8.45 6.42
C LEU A 180 13.05 8.54 7.93
N VAL A 181 12.29 7.61 8.50
CA VAL A 181 11.89 7.69 9.92
C VAL A 181 12.85 6.93 10.80
N THR A 182 13.26 7.57 11.90
CA THR A 182 14.19 7.00 12.88
C THR A 182 13.64 7.14 14.29
N ARG A 183 13.89 6.19 15.18
CA ARG A 183 13.36 6.27 16.55
C ARG A 183 14.15 7.22 17.44
N LYS A 184 15.47 7.03 17.56
CA LYS A 184 16.34 7.87 18.43
C LYS A 184 17.79 7.98 17.95
N SER A 185 18.36 6.89 17.44
CA SER A 185 19.70 6.84 16.88
C SER A 185 19.60 6.30 15.46
N ALA A 186 19.62 7.20 14.49
CA ALA A 186 19.56 6.86 13.09
C ALA A 186 20.69 5.89 12.73
N VAL A 187 20.34 4.68 12.29
CA VAL A 187 21.31 3.76 11.68
C VAL A 187 21.69 4.31 10.30
N THR A 188 20.74 4.95 9.63
CA THR A 188 20.92 5.53 8.29
C THR A 188 20.30 6.92 8.17
N THR A 189 20.82 7.68 7.23
CA THR A 189 20.32 9.01 6.85
C THR A 189 20.04 9.06 5.35
N CYS A 190 19.49 10.17 4.86
CA CYS A 190 19.26 10.44 3.45
C CYS A 190 20.50 10.32 2.54
N THR A 191 21.71 10.23 3.10
CA THR A 191 22.95 10.01 2.32
C THR A 191 23.28 8.54 2.08
N ASN A 192 22.50 7.61 2.66
CA ASN A 192 22.68 6.16 2.53
C ASN A 192 22.69 5.72 1.05
N ALA A 193 23.53 4.74 0.72
CA ALA A 193 23.70 4.26 -0.65
C ALA A 193 22.40 3.74 -1.28
N SER A 194 21.56 3.03 -0.52
CA SER A 194 20.28 2.51 -1.04
C SER A 194 19.30 3.61 -1.44
N LEU A 195 19.37 4.79 -0.80
CA LEU A 195 18.54 5.94 -1.18
C LEU A 195 19.06 6.64 -2.44
N LYS A 196 20.36 6.56 -2.72
CA LYS A 196 20.92 6.94 -4.03
C LYS A 196 20.47 5.97 -5.11
N ASP A 197 20.34 4.68 -4.80
CA ASP A 197 19.81 3.68 -5.73
C ASP A 197 18.35 3.97 -6.07
N LEU A 198 17.52 4.28 -5.07
CA LEU A 198 16.15 4.76 -5.27
C LEU A 198 16.13 5.97 -6.20
N GLN A 199 16.96 6.99 -5.95
CA GLN A 199 17.01 8.19 -6.78
C GLN A 199 17.39 7.85 -8.24
N ARG A 200 18.29 6.90 -8.47
CA ARG A 200 18.66 6.43 -9.82
C ARG A 200 17.56 5.65 -10.52
N GLU A 201 16.76 4.89 -9.76
CA GLU A 201 15.63 4.12 -10.29
C GLU A 201 14.36 4.95 -10.53
N LEU A 202 14.26 6.13 -9.93
CA LEU A 202 13.13 7.02 -10.08
C LEU A 202 13.03 7.51 -11.54
N LYS A 203 11.81 7.51 -12.09
CA LYS A 203 11.60 7.92 -13.47
C LYS A 203 12.07 9.36 -13.71
N PRO A 204 12.75 9.64 -14.85
CA PRO A 204 13.13 11.00 -15.20
C PRO A 204 11.92 11.94 -15.21
N GLY A 205 12.13 13.19 -14.77
CA GLY A 205 11.06 14.19 -14.66
C GLY A 205 10.36 14.23 -13.30
N ILE A 206 10.53 13.21 -12.46
CA ILE A 206 10.06 13.23 -11.06
C ILE A 206 11.18 13.77 -10.17
N THR A 207 10.90 14.84 -9.44
CA THR A 207 11.86 15.43 -8.49
C THR A 207 12.04 14.53 -7.28
N TYR A 208 13.28 14.18 -6.94
CA TYR A 208 13.60 13.41 -5.74
C TYR A 208 13.90 14.32 -4.56
N ASN A 209 13.24 14.08 -3.42
CA ASN A 209 13.51 14.71 -2.14
C ASN A 209 13.70 13.65 -1.06
N CYS A 210 14.51 13.95 -0.04
CA CYS A 210 14.64 13.10 1.14
C CYS A 210 14.74 13.94 2.42
N LYS A 211 14.07 13.48 3.47
CA LYS A 211 14.03 14.11 4.80
C LYS A 211 14.28 13.06 5.88
N ASP A 212 15.29 13.31 6.72
CA ASP A 212 15.50 12.57 7.95
C ASP A 212 14.53 13.08 9.02
N VAL A 213 13.70 12.20 9.56
CA VAL A 213 12.64 12.58 10.51
C VAL A 213 12.65 11.60 11.68
N THR A 214 12.58 12.13 12.91
CA THR A 214 12.40 11.27 14.07
C THR A 214 10.94 10.90 14.24
N GLU A 215 10.65 9.71 14.76
CA GLU A 215 9.29 9.30 15.08
C GLU A 215 8.63 10.29 16.06
N ALA A 216 9.41 10.82 17.01
CA ALA A 216 8.95 11.85 17.93
C ALA A 216 8.46 13.13 17.21
N LYS A 217 9.18 13.59 16.17
CA LYS A 217 8.78 14.75 15.36
C LYS A 217 7.50 14.47 14.57
N LEU A 218 7.33 13.25 14.05
CA LEU A 218 6.08 12.85 13.38
C LEU A 218 4.91 12.83 14.36
N GLN A 219 5.11 12.30 15.57
CA GLN A 219 4.09 12.28 16.62
C GLN A 219 3.67 13.69 17.04
N GLU A 220 4.63 14.60 17.23
CA GLU A 220 4.37 16.01 17.50
C GLU A 220 3.56 16.65 16.36
N CYS A 221 3.99 16.47 15.11
CA CYS A 221 3.27 17.03 13.96
C CYS A 221 1.86 16.46 13.80
N SER A 222 1.67 15.16 14.09
CA SER A 222 0.37 14.48 14.02
C SER A 222 -0.66 15.04 15.00
N SER A 223 -0.21 15.78 16.02
CA SER A 223 -1.08 16.41 17.02
C SER A 223 -1.69 17.72 16.52
N ASN A 224 -1.17 18.29 15.42
CA ASN A 224 -1.70 19.51 14.80
C ASN A 224 -2.61 19.16 13.61
N PRO A 225 -3.84 19.67 13.51
CA PRO A 225 -4.81 19.24 12.50
C PRO A 225 -4.53 19.69 11.05
N GLY A 226 -3.58 20.60 10.81
CA GLY A 226 -3.28 21.11 9.45
C GLY A 226 -2.29 20.26 8.64
N CYS A 227 -2.37 20.34 7.31
CA CYS A 227 -1.42 19.71 6.37
C CYS A 227 -0.08 20.48 6.23
N GLY A 228 0.32 21.21 7.27
CA GLY A 228 1.62 21.90 7.30
C GLY A 228 2.80 20.93 7.24
N ALA A 229 3.99 21.46 6.99
CA ALA A 229 5.20 20.65 6.81
C ALA A 229 5.54 19.87 8.09
N CYS A 230 5.33 18.55 8.06
CA CYS A 230 5.80 17.63 9.10
C CYS A 230 7.29 17.26 8.94
N TRP A 231 7.93 17.67 7.83
CA TRP A 231 9.30 17.34 7.47
C TRP A 231 9.98 18.40 6.61
#